data_AF-A0A1H8NX14-F1
#
_entry.id   AF-A0A1H8NX14-F1
#
_cell.length_a   1.000
_cell.length_b   1.000
_cell.length_c   1.000
_cell.angle_alpha   90.00
_cell.angle_beta   90.00
_cell.angle_gamma   90.00
#
_symmetry.space_group_name_H-M   'P 1'
#
loop_
_entity.id
_entity.type
_entity.pdbx_description
1 polymer ?
#
loop_
_entity_poly.entity_id
_entity_poly.type
_entity_poly.pdbx_seq_one_letter_code
_entity_poly.pdbx_strand_id
1 'polypeptide(L)'
;MKPKIALRVAGILMLLHTLGHTIGALTWKQAPNATIQRVVDGMNNNHFPFMGSSVSLGLFFDGYGFIMIGVLLLLTVLLWLLSAEPNRRFILPVGLFLLFMGITELTYFFPFAAAFSLLAGLSTIYAYFKSPLWKRSN
;
A
#
# COMPACT_ATOMS: atom_id res chain seq x y z
N MET A 1 19.89 -0.61 15.06
CA MET A 1 19.67 0.19 13.83
C MET A 1 19.21 1.60 14.18
N LYS A 2 19.75 2.65 13.53
CA LYS A 2 19.31 4.06 13.72
C LYS A 2 17.87 4.25 13.19
N PRO A 3 17.02 5.10 13.80
CA PRO A 3 15.64 5.33 13.35
C PRO A 3 15.54 5.71 11.87
N LYS A 4 16.46 6.57 11.40
CA LYS A 4 16.60 6.95 9.99
C LYS A 4 16.74 5.73 9.06
N ILE A 5 17.60 4.77 9.42
CA ILE A 5 17.82 3.58 8.59
C ILE A 5 16.56 2.71 8.57
N ALA A 6 15.90 2.52 9.72
CA ALA A 6 14.67 1.76 9.80
C ALA A 6 13.55 2.33 8.91
N LEU A 7 13.39 3.66 8.91
CA LEU A 7 12.41 4.34 8.06
C LEU A 7 12.79 4.33 6.57
N ARG A 8 14.10 4.39 6.25
CA ARG A 8 14.57 4.20 4.86
C ARG A 8 14.26 2.80 4.36
N VAL A 9 14.50 1.77 5.17
CA VAL A 9 14.16 0.38 4.83
C VAL A 9 12.65 0.25 4.62
N ALA A 10 11.82 0.80 5.53
CA ALA A 10 10.38 0.81 5.36
C ALA A 10 9.96 1.51 4.05
N GLY A 11 10.55 2.66 3.73
CA GLY A 11 10.30 3.37 2.46
C GLY A 11 10.67 2.54 1.23
N ILE A 12 11.82 1.85 1.24
CA ILE A 12 12.24 0.96 0.13
C ILE A 12 11.27 -0.20 -0.01
N LEU A 13 10.83 -0.82 1.09
CA LEU A 13 9.85 -1.89 1.06
C LEU A 13 8.53 -1.42 0.43
N MET A 14 8.06 -0.22 0.80
CA MET A 14 6.85 0.37 0.20
C MET A 14 7.03 0.75 -1.28
N LEU A 15 8.24 1.15 -1.70
CA LEU A 15 8.54 1.39 -3.11
C LEU A 15 8.43 0.09 -3.92
N LEU A 16 9.07 -0.98 -3.43
CA LEU A 16 8.99 -2.30 -4.06
C LEU A 16 7.55 -2.82 -4.09
N HIS A 17 6.80 -2.59 -3.02
CA HIS A 17 5.38 -2.90 -2.99
C HIS A 17 4.60 -2.11 -4.05
N THR A 18 4.85 -0.80 -4.16
CA THR A 18 4.23 0.05 -5.20
C THR A 18 4.47 -0.54 -6.59
N LEU A 19 5.70 -0.95 -6.90
CA LEU A 19 6.05 -1.56 -8.19
C LEU A 19 5.31 -2.89 -8.40
N GLY A 20 5.32 -3.80 -7.41
CA GLY A 20 4.63 -5.08 -7.50
C GLY A 20 3.11 -4.92 -7.66
N HIS A 21 2.52 -4.00 -6.90
CA HIS A 21 1.09 -3.68 -7.01
C HIS A 21 0.76 -3.06 -8.36
N THR A 22 1.63 -2.19 -8.88
CA THR A 22 1.47 -1.60 -10.22
C THR A 22 1.42 -2.68 -11.30
N ILE A 23 2.34 -3.66 -11.24
CA ILE A 23 2.33 -4.80 -12.16
C ILE A 23 1.00 -5.55 -12.04
N GLY A 24 0.59 -5.93 -10.83
CA GLY A 24 -0.68 -6.63 -10.60
C GLY A 24 -1.90 -5.85 -11.12
N ALA A 25 -1.96 -4.55 -10.86
CA ALA A 25 -3.04 -3.67 -11.32
C ALA A 25 -3.06 -3.48 -12.84
N LEU A 26 -1.91 -3.57 -13.52
CA LEU A 26 -1.86 -3.49 -14.98
C LEU A 26 -2.11 -4.85 -15.66
N THR A 27 -1.91 -5.96 -14.94
CA THR A 27 -2.01 -7.31 -15.51
C THR A 27 -3.21 -8.12 -15.02
N TRP A 28 -4.07 -7.61 -14.13
CA TRP A 28 -5.16 -8.41 -13.54
C TRP A 28 -6.15 -8.99 -14.57
N LYS A 29 -6.29 -8.34 -15.73
CA LYS A 29 -7.13 -8.82 -16.84
C LYS A 29 -6.51 -9.98 -17.61
N GLN A 30 -5.23 -10.28 -17.41
CA GLN A 30 -4.54 -11.41 -18.02
C GLN A 30 -4.94 -12.69 -17.28
N ALA A 31 -5.99 -13.35 -17.76
CA ALA A 31 -6.50 -14.55 -17.12
C ALA A 31 -5.58 -15.75 -17.37
N PRO A 32 -5.25 -16.55 -16.34
CA PRO A 32 -4.40 -17.73 -16.50
C PRO A 32 -5.11 -18.90 -17.19
N ASN A 33 -6.44 -18.85 -17.33
CA ASN A 33 -7.23 -19.90 -17.97
C ASN A 33 -8.61 -19.36 -18.42
N ALA A 34 -9.32 -20.14 -19.23
CA ALA A 34 -10.61 -19.78 -19.81
C ALA A 34 -11.74 -19.57 -18.78
N THR A 35 -11.66 -20.17 -17.59
CA THR A 35 -12.66 -19.97 -16.54
C THR A 35 -12.52 -18.59 -15.92
N ILE A 36 -11.28 -18.19 -15.58
CA ILE A 36 -11.03 -16.83 -15.06
C ILE A 36 -11.29 -15.78 -16.14
N GLN A 37 -10.97 -16.08 -17.42
CA GLN A 37 -11.25 -15.15 -18.52
C GLN A 37 -12.75 -14.80 -18.60
N ARG A 38 -13.64 -15.79 -18.48
CA ARG A 38 -15.10 -15.55 -18.45
C ARG A 38 -15.53 -14.62 -17.32
N VAL A 39 -14.90 -14.70 -16.15
CA VAL A 39 -15.18 -13.80 -15.02
C VAL A 39 -14.68 -12.39 -15.32
N VAL A 40 -13.46 -12.26 -15.85
CA VAL A 40 -12.89 -10.97 -16.27
C VAL A 40 -13.79 -10.31 -17.31
N ASP A 41 -14.23 -11.06 -18.33
CA ASP A 41 -15.14 -10.56 -19.36
C ASP A 41 -16.48 -10.11 -18.75
N GLY A 42 -17.01 -10.89 -17.81
CA GLY A 42 -18.22 -10.52 -17.06
C GLY A 42 -18.05 -9.22 -16.27
N MET A 43 -16.94 -9.05 -15.56
CA MET A 43 -16.65 -7.82 -14.81
C MET A 43 -16.50 -6.59 -15.70
N ASN A 44 -15.92 -6.75 -16.90
CA ASN A 44 -15.64 -5.62 -17.79
C ASN A 44 -16.85 -5.24 -18.65
N ASN A 45 -17.61 -6.22 -19.15
CA ASN A 45 -18.65 -5.99 -20.16
C ASN A 45 -20.03 -5.71 -19.57
N ASN A 46 -20.27 -6.03 -18.29
CA ASN A 46 -21.56 -5.76 -17.65
C ASN A 46 -21.53 -4.40 -16.95
N HIS A 47 -22.27 -3.45 -17.52
CA HIS A 47 -22.41 -2.09 -16.99
C HIS A 47 -23.70 -1.95 -16.18
N PHE A 48 -23.65 -1.12 -15.13
CA PHE A 48 -24.80 -0.77 -14.30
C PHE A 48 -24.77 0.72 -13.93
N PRO A 49 -25.94 1.33 -13.69
CA PRO A 49 -26.01 2.71 -13.21
C PRO A 49 -25.52 2.80 -11.77
N PHE A 50 -24.56 3.67 -11.50
CA PHE A 50 -24.04 3.97 -10.17
C PHE A 50 -23.80 5.47 -10.03
N MET A 51 -24.49 6.09 -9.06
CA MET A 51 -24.40 7.54 -8.78
C MET A 51 -24.47 8.42 -10.05
N GLY A 52 -25.36 8.08 -10.99
CA GLY A 52 -25.57 8.84 -12.23
C GLY A 52 -24.59 8.53 -13.36
N SER A 53 -23.66 7.58 -13.19
CA SER A 53 -22.73 7.12 -14.23
C SER A 53 -22.97 5.66 -14.59
N SER A 54 -22.71 5.27 -15.85
CA SER A 54 -22.70 3.86 -16.26
C SER A 54 -21.30 3.29 -16.08
N VAL A 55 -21.16 2.31 -15.18
CA VAL A 55 -19.87 1.74 -14.77
C VAL A 55 -19.94 0.22 -14.72
N SER A 56 -18.79 -0.44 -14.81
CA SER A 56 -18.66 -1.89 -14.64
C SER A 56 -17.83 -2.22 -13.39
N LEU A 57 -17.93 -3.45 -12.89
CA LEU A 57 -17.08 -3.90 -11.79
C LEU A 57 -15.60 -3.89 -12.17
N GLY A 58 -15.29 -4.12 -13.45
CA GLY A 58 -13.92 -4.00 -13.98
C GLY A 58 -13.39 -2.57 -13.88
N LEU A 59 -14.22 -1.56 -14.20
CA LEU A 59 -13.84 -0.16 -14.03
C LEU A 59 -13.59 0.22 -12.57
N PHE A 60 -14.40 -0.28 -11.63
CA PHE A 60 -14.14 -0.09 -10.20
C PHE A 60 -12.83 -0.73 -9.77
N PHE A 61 -12.57 -1.97 -10.20
CA PHE A 61 -11.35 -2.70 -9.86
C PHE A 61 -10.10 -1.98 -10.40
N ASP A 62 -10.13 -1.51 -11.64
CA ASP A 62 -9.08 -0.66 -12.23
C ASP A 62 -8.85 0.60 -11.38
N GLY A 63 -9.92 1.32 -11.04
CA GLY A 63 -9.87 2.55 -10.24
C GLY A 63 -9.28 2.33 -8.85
N TYR A 64 -9.68 1.26 -8.15
CA TYR A 64 -9.09 0.88 -6.86
C TYR A 64 -7.60 0.55 -6.99
N GLY A 65 -7.20 -0.15 -8.05
CA GLY A 65 -5.78 -0.41 -8.35
C GLY A 65 -4.98 0.88 -8.50
N PHE A 66 -5.44 1.82 -9.33
CA PHE A 66 -4.73 3.09 -9.54
C PHE A 66 -4.66 3.97 -8.29
N ILE A 67 -5.74 4.05 -7.51
CA ILE A 67 -5.74 4.78 -6.24
C ILE A 67 -4.73 4.14 -5.28
N MET A 68 -4.69 2.81 -5.20
CA MET A 68 -3.76 2.11 -4.31
C MET A 68 -2.29 2.29 -4.72
N ILE A 69 -1.97 2.35 -6.02
CA ILE A 69 -0.63 2.75 -6.48
C ILE A 69 -0.27 4.13 -5.90
N GLY A 70 -1.18 5.10 -6.01
CA GLY A 70 -0.99 6.44 -5.45
C GLY A 70 -0.77 6.43 -3.93
N VAL A 71 -1.55 5.65 -3.19
CA VAL A 71 -1.42 5.50 -1.73
C VAL A 71 -0.07 4.88 -1.35
N LEU A 72 0.36 3.81 -2.02
CA LEU A 72 1.64 3.14 -1.74
C LEU A 72 2.84 4.06 -2.07
N LEU A 73 2.74 4.84 -3.16
CA LEU A 73 3.75 5.84 -3.50
C LEU A 73 3.79 6.97 -2.47
N LEU A 74 2.63 7.44 -2.01
CA LEU A 74 2.55 8.43 -0.94
C LEU A 74 3.20 7.92 0.36
N LEU A 75 2.93 6.68 0.76
CA LEU A 75 3.56 6.06 1.93
C LEU A 75 5.09 5.96 1.76
N THR A 76 5.55 5.59 0.57
CA THR A 76 6.97 5.56 0.23
C THR A 76 7.62 6.92 0.46
N VAL A 77 7.04 7.98 -0.11
CA VAL A 77 7.54 9.36 0.05
C VAL A 77 7.46 9.80 1.51
N LEU A 78 6.35 9.54 2.20
CA LEU A 78 6.16 9.92 3.60
C LEU A 78 7.20 9.27 4.51
N LEU A 79 7.45 7.97 4.35
CA LEU A 79 8.49 7.26 5.11
C LEU A 79 9.89 7.80 4.79
N TRP A 80 10.14 8.16 3.53
CA TRP A 80 11.39 8.79 3.11
C TRP A 80 11.59 10.14 3.80
N LEU A 81 10.56 10.98 3.85
CA LEU A 81 10.57 12.28 4.54
C LEU A 81 10.74 12.12 6.05
N LEU A 82 9.97 11.22 6.68
CA LEU A 82 10.09 10.93 8.12
C LEU A 82 11.47 10.39 8.50
N SER A 83 12.18 9.75 7.57
CA SER A 83 13.57 9.33 7.82
C SER A 83 14.57 10.49 7.80
N ALA A 84 14.27 11.56 7.06
CA ALA A 84 15.08 12.78 7.01
C ALA A 84 14.79 13.68 8.22
N GLU A 85 13.49 13.84 8.54
CA GLU A 85 13.00 14.65 9.65
C GLU A 85 12.03 13.83 10.53
N PRO A 86 12.56 13.03 11.48
CA PRO A 86 11.72 12.16 12.30
C PRO A 86 10.73 12.94 13.17
N ASN A 87 9.44 12.63 13.00
CA ASN A 87 8.37 13.17 13.83
C ASN A 87 7.52 12.04 14.42
N ARG A 88 7.66 11.81 15.74
CA ARG A 88 6.96 10.73 16.46
C ARG A 88 5.44 10.79 16.34
N ARG A 89 4.86 11.98 16.14
CA ARG A 89 3.41 12.15 15.97
C ARG A 89 2.89 11.50 14.68
N PHE A 90 3.73 11.41 13.65
CA PHE A 90 3.39 10.79 12.37
C PHE A 90 3.93 9.37 12.24
N ILE A 91 5.09 9.06 12.84
CA ILE A 91 5.67 7.71 12.75
C ILE A 91 4.73 6.64 13.34
N LEU A 92 4.13 6.89 14.51
CA LEU A 92 3.25 5.90 15.13
C LEU A 92 2.00 5.58 14.29
N PRO A 93 1.16 6.57 13.89
CA PRO A 93 -0.03 6.27 13.10
C PRO A 93 0.32 5.65 11.73
N VAL A 94 1.41 6.08 11.08
CA VAL A 94 1.88 5.46 9.83
C VAL A 94 2.26 3.99 10.06
N GLY A 95 3.02 3.70 11.13
CA GLY A 95 3.39 2.33 11.47
C GLY A 95 2.18 1.44 11.76
N LEU A 96 1.20 1.93 12.51
CA LEU A 96 -0.04 1.19 12.80
C LEU A 96 -0.87 0.96 11.53
N PHE A 97 -0.97 1.97 10.66
CA PHE A 97 -1.66 1.85 9.39
C PHE A 97 -1.01 0.79 8.48
N LEU A 98 0.32 0.76 8.40
CA LEU A 98 1.06 -0.25 7.63
C LEU A 98 0.85 -1.68 8.18
N LEU A 99 0.76 -1.83 9.51
CA LEU A 99 0.44 -3.13 10.12
C LEU A 99 -1.00 -3.55 9.80
N PHE A 100 -1.96 -2.64 9.91
CA PHE A 100 -3.36 -2.88 9.54
C PHE A 100 -3.49 -3.26 8.05
N MET A 101 -2.81 -2.53 7.18
CA MET A 101 -2.74 -2.80 5.74
C MET A 101 -2.15 -4.19 5.48
N GLY A 102 -1.03 -4.53 6.12
CA GLY A 102 -0.40 -5.84 5.98
C GLY A 102 -1.29 -7.00 6.46
N ILE A 103 -2.06 -6.83 7.54
CA ILE A 103 -3.04 -7.82 8.00
C ILE A 103 -4.18 -7.98 6.98
N THR A 104 -4.67 -6.87 6.43
CA THR A 104 -5.72 -6.87 5.41
C THR A 104 -5.25 -7.59 4.14
N GLU A 105 -4.02 -7.33 3.71
CA GLU A 105 -3.39 -7.97 2.55
C GLU A 105 -3.18 -9.46 2.75
N LEU A 106 -2.81 -9.88 3.96
CA LEU A 106 -2.66 -11.30 4.29
C LEU A 106 -3.99 -12.04 4.20
N THR A 107 -5.10 -11.35 4.50
CA THR A 107 -6.43 -11.94 4.55
C THR A 107 -7.11 -12.00 3.18
N TYR A 108 -7.01 -10.93 2.39
CA TYR A 108 -7.80 -10.77 1.16
C TYR A 108 -7.00 -10.80 -0.14
N PHE A 109 -5.68 -10.69 -0.06
CA PHE A 109 -4.81 -10.63 -1.24
C PHE A 109 -3.87 -11.83 -1.26
N PHE A 110 -2.58 -11.62 -1.01
CA PHE A 110 -1.59 -12.68 -1.05
C PHE A 110 -0.41 -12.38 -0.12
N PRO A 111 0.28 -13.42 0.39
CA PRO A 111 1.29 -13.25 1.45
C PRO A 111 2.46 -12.33 1.09
N PHE A 112 2.81 -12.24 -0.19
CA PHE A 112 3.95 -11.43 -0.63
C PHE A 112 3.68 -9.92 -0.50
N ALA A 113 2.47 -9.44 -0.83
CA ALA A 113 2.08 -8.04 -0.56
C ALA A 113 2.10 -7.76 0.95
N ALA A 114 1.48 -8.64 1.73
CA ALA A 114 1.42 -8.53 3.18
C ALA A 114 2.80 -8.45 3.83
N ALA A 115 3.78 -9.22 3.33
CA ALA A 115 5.14 -9.21 3.86
C ALA A 115 5.78 -7.82 3.76
N PHE A 116 5.62 -7.10 2.64
CA PHE A 116 6.16 -5.75 2.51
C PHE A 116 5.54 -4.78 3.52
N SER A 117 4.21 -4.75 3.60
CA SER A 117 3.49 -3.83 4.50
C SER A 117 3.74 -4.14 5.98
N LEU A 118 3.76 -5.42 6.37
CA LEU A 118 4.07 -5.83 7.75
C LEU A 118 5.51 -5.49 8.12
N LEU A 119 6.49 -5.81 7.28
CA LEU A 119 7.90 -5.50 7.57
C LEU A 119 8.15 -3.99 7.59
N ALA A 120 7.51 -3.23 6.71
CA ALA A 120 7.55 -1.76 6.73
C ALA A 120 6.91 -1.20 8.00
N GLY A 121 5.75 -1.73 8.41
CA GLY A 121 5.06 -1.38 9.65
C GLY A 121 5.91 -1.66 10.89
N LEU A 122 6.44 -2.87 11.02
CA LEU A 122 7.33 -3.26 12.12
C LEU A 122 8.59 -2.39 12.17
N SER A 123 9.21 -2.10 11.01
CA SER A 123 10.37 -1.21 10.92
C SER A 123 10.04 0.23 11.36
N THR A 124 8.86 0.71 10.99
CA THR A 124 8.36 2.05 11.35
C THR A 124 8.05 2.13 12.85
N ILE A 125 7.42 1.12 13.42
CA ILE A 125 7.16 1.02 14.87
C ILE A 125 8.48 0.92 15.66
N TYR A 126 9.43 0.12 15.18
CA TYR A 126 10.78 0.10 15.77
C TYR A 126 11.42 1.50 15.75
N ALA A 127 11.29 2.25 14.65
CA ALA A 127 11.79 3.62 14.55
C ALA A 127 11.12 4.56 15.57
N TYR A 128 9.83 4.41 15.84
CA TYR A 128 9.11 5.19 16.86
C TYR A 128 9.76 5.04 18.25
N PHE A 129 10.03 3.80 18.68
CA PHE A 129 10.63 3.53 19.99
C PHE A 129 12.09 4.01 20.09
N LYS A 130 12.80 4.10 18.97
CA LYS A 130 14.20 4.55 18.93
C LYS A 130 14.37 6.04 18.60
N SER A 131 13.32 6.74 18.19
CA SER A 131 13.38 8.16 17.89
C SER A 131 13.38 8.98 19.20
N PRO A 132 14.30 9.94 19.38
CA PRO A 132 14.28 10.82 20.55
C PRO A 132 12.93 11.55 20.63
N LEU A 133 12.47 11.85 21.85
CA LEU A 133 11.26 12.64 22.04
C LEU A 133 11.43 13.97 21.30
N TRP A 134 10.39 14.37 20.55
CA TRP A 134 10.34 15.67 19.90
C TRP A 134 10.59 16.74 20.97
N LYS A 135 11.76 17.37 20.95
CA LYS A 135 12.01 18.58 21.75
C LYS A 135 11.39 19.72 20.94
N ARG A 136 10.31 20.31 21.44
CA ARG A 136 9.87 21.63 20.95
C ARG A 136 11.06 22.56 21.16
N SER A 137 11.65 23.06 20.07
CA SER A 137 12.43 24.29 20.15
C SER A 137 11.43 25.36 20.59
N ASN A 138 11.64 25.90 21.79
CA ASN A 138 10.95 27.10 22.27
C ASN A 138 11.30 28.28 21.37
#